data_AF-A0A9E5VN05-F1
#
_entry.id   AF-A0A9E5VN05-F1
#
_cell.length_a   1.000
_cell.length_b   1.000
_cell.length_c   1.000
_cell.angle_alpha   90.00
_cell.angle_beta   90.00
_cell.angle_gamma   90.00
#
_symmetry.space_group_name_H-M   'P 1'
#
loop_
_entity.id
_entity.type
_entity.pdbx_description
1 polymer ?
#
loop_
_entity_poly.entity_id
_entity_poly.type
_entity_poly.pdbx_seq_one_letter_code
_entity_poly.pdbx_strand_id
1 'polypeptide(L)' 'LIDSDGTLNVAETSTHAPVGDGVIDFDVVIPALLDIAGYKGDWWAIDLCEWPDAWNATARCKAFVDALNEKYCK' A
#
# COMPACT_ATOMS: atom_id res chain seq x y z
N LEU A 1 -1.65 4.19 0.97
CA LEU A 1 -0.93 3.90 2.23
C LEU A 1 -0.73 5.21 2.97
N ILE A 2 -1.01 5.25 4.27
CA ILE A 2 -1.00 6.50 5.05
C ILE A 2 0.37 6.69 5.68
N ASP A 3 0.89 7.92 5.66
CA ASP A 3 2.15 8.32 6.30
C ASP A 3 3.32 7.41 5.90
N SER A 4 3.35 7.02 4.63
CA SER A 4 4.37 6.14 4.11
C SER A 4 5.53 6.89 3.45
N ASP A 5 5.46 8.23 3.36
CA ASP A 5 6.47 9.06 2.70
C ASP A 5 6.88 10.31 3.51
N GLY A 6 6.32 10.48 4.72
CA GLY A 6 6.59 11.62 5.60
C GLY A 6 6.00 12.96 5.13
N THR A 7 5.08 12.94 4.17
CA THR A 7 4.42 14.15 3.65
C THR A 7 3.00 14.34 4.19
N LEU A 8 2.51 15.57 4.11
CA LEU A 8 1.11 15.92 4.39
C LEU A 8 0.39 16.30 3.09
N ASN A 9 -0.90 16.01 3.04
CA ASN A 9 -1.79 16.39 1.95
C ASN A 9 -2.27 17.85 2.08
N VAL A 10 -3.11 18.28 1.14
CA VAL A 10 -3.62 19.67 1.08
C VAL A 10 -4.51 20.06 2.27
N ALA A 11 -5.02 19.07 3.01
CA ALA A 11 -5.78 19.27 4.24
C ALA A 11 -4.89 19.27 5.50
N GLU A 12 -3.56 19.29 5.33
CA GLU A 12 -2.56 19.21 6.41
C GLU A 12 -2.64 17.91 7.23
N THR A 13 -3.09 16.82 6.61
CA THR A 13 -3.14 15.48 7.20
C THR A 13 -2.20 14.52 6.48
N SER A 14 -1.87 13.37 7.08
CA SER A 14 -0.94 12.40 6.50
C SER A 14 -1.31 12.02 5.06
N THR A 15 -0.35 12.05 4.15
CA THR A 15 -0.58 11.67 2.75
C THR A 15 -0.95 10.19 2.62
N HIS A 16 -1.98 9.90 1.82
CA HIS A 16 -2.37 8.56 1.40
C HIS A 16 -1.66 8.20 0.08
N ALA A 17 -0.33 8.03 0.13
CA ALA A 17 0.48 7.78 -1.06
C ALA A 17 0.04 6.49 -1.79
N PRO A 18 0.12 6.45 -3.14
CA PRO A 18 -0.08 5.23 -3.90
C PRO A 18 0.83 4.09 -3.40
N VAL A 19 0.31 2.86 -3.48
CA VAL A 19 1.05 1.68 -3.05
C VAL A 19 2.31 1.52 -3.92
N GLY A 20 3.48 1.50 -3.28
CA GLY A 20 4.79 1.41 -3.93
C GLY A 20 5.55 2.73 -4.08
N ASP A 21 4.88 3.88 -3.88
CA ASP A 21 5.51 5.21 -4.03
C ASP A 21 6.11 5.74 -2.72
N GLY A 22 5.79 5.12 -1.57
CA GLY A 22 6.35 5.46 -0.26
C GLY A 22 7.70 4.80 0.03
N VAL A 23 8.17 4.91 1.28
CA VAL A 23 9.46 4.36 1.77
C VAL A 23 9.31 3.05 2.55
N ILE A 24 8.16 2.39 2.44
CA ILE A 24 7.90 1.11 3.12
C ILE A 24 8.71 0.00 2.44
N ASP A 25 9.46 -0.75 3.25
CA ASP A 25 10.10 -1.99 2.81
C ASP A 25 9.10 -3.16 2.88
N PHE A 26 8.50 -3.47 1.74
CA PHE A 26 7.52 -4.56 1.63
C PHE A 26 8.13 -5.95 1.80
N ASP A 27 9.44 -6.10 1.59
CA ASP A 27 10.12 -7.38 1.81
C ASP A 27 10.22 -7.71 3.30
N VAL A 28 10.08 -6.70 4.16
CA VAL A 28 10.00 -6.85 5.63
C VAL A 28 8.54 -6.89 6.10
N VAL A 29 7.70 -5.98 5.60
CA VAL A 29 6.33 -5.80 6.12
C VAL A 29 5.41 -6.97 5.74
N ILE A 30 5.48 -7.48 4.50
CA ILE A 30 4.55 -8.55 4.07
C ILE A 30 4.76 -9.84 4.89
N PRO A 31 5.99 -10.36 5.08
CA PRO A 31 6.20 -11.52 5.97
C PRO A 31 5.77 -11.26 7.41
N ALA A 32 5.99 -10.04 7.93
CA ALA A 32 5.53 -9.70 9.29
C ALA A 32 4.00 -9.78 9.42
N LEU A 33 3.25 -9.35 8.40
CA LEU A 33 1.79 -9.44 8.39
C LEU A 33 1.30 -10.89 8.25
N LEU A 34 1.89 -11.66 7.34
CA LEU A 34 1.42 -13.02 7.03
C LEU A 34 1.84 -14.03 8.10
N ASP A 35 3.11 -14.02 8.50
CA ASP A 35 3.72 -15.10 9.29
C ASP A 35 3.73 -14.79 10.79
N ILE A 36 3.95 -13.53 11.17
CA ILE A 36 4.04 -13.12 12.59
C ILE A 36 2.67 -12.71 13.11
N ALA A 37 2.00 -11.78 12.43
CA ALA A 37 0.66 -11.33 12.81
C ALA A 37 -0.44 -12.34 12.43
N GLY A 38 -0.12 -13.31 11.56
CA GLY A 38 -1.03 -14.38 11.20
C GLY A 38 -2.24 -13.92 10.39
N TYR A 39 -2.11 -12.87 9.59
CA TYR A 39 -3.20 -12.36 8.75
C TYR A 39 -3.71 -13.46 7.80
N LYS A 40 -5.03 -13.68 7.78
CA LYS A 40 -5.72 -14.74 6.97
C LYS A 40 -6.74 -14.17 5.98
N GLY A 41 -6.73 -12.87 5.73
CA GLY A 41 -7.63 -12.28 4.73
C GLY A 41 -7.16 -12.57 3.32
N ASP A 42 -8.12 -12.76 2.41
CA ASP A 42 -7.85 -13.06 1.00
C ASP A 42 -7.74 -11.80 0.12
N TRP A 43 -7.69 -10.61 0.73
CA TRP A 43 -7.74 -9.35 0.02
C TRP A 43 -6.88 -8.27 0.67
N TRP A 44 -6.37 -7.37 -0.16
CA TRP A 44 -5.70 -6.13 0.26
C TRP A 44 -6.59 -4.94 -0.07
N ALA A 45 -6.68 -3.98 0.86
CA ALA A 45 -7.30 -2.69 0.57
C ALA A 45 -6.29 -1.76 -0.11
N ILE A 46 -6.68 -1.17 -1.23
CA ILE A 46 -5.99 -0.03 -1.82
C ILE A 46 -6.83 1.20 -1.49
N ASP A 47 -6.35 2.00 -0.54
CA ASP A 47 -6.95 3.28 -0.17
C ASP A 47 -6.12 4.44 -0.76
N LEU A 48 -6.79 5.25 -1.57
CA LEU A 48 -6.29 6.45 -2.24
C LEU A 48 -7.10 7.69 -1.86
N CYS A 49 -7.65 7.72 -0.62
CA CYS A 49 -8.40 8.85 -0.09
C CYS A 49 -7.64 10.17 -0.32
N GLU A 50 -8.34 11.16 -0.88
CA GLU A 50 -7.79 12.49 -1.16
C GLU A 50 -6.58 12.53 -2.12
N TRP A 51 -6.28 11.43 -2.82
CA TRP A 51 -5.28 11.43 -3.88
C TRP A 51 -5.85 12.09 -5.15
N PRO A 52 -5.25 13.17 -5.68
CA PRO A 52 -5.84 13.95 -6.78
C PRO A 52 -6.09 13.14 -8.07
N ASP A 53 -5.29 12.12 -8.34
CA ASP A 53 -5.36 11.27 -9.54
C ASP A 53 -5.64 9.80 -9.19
N ALA A 54 -6.58 9.57 -8.26
CA ALA A 54 -6.86 8.23 -7.72
C ALA A 54 -7.19 7.19 -8.80
N TRP A 55 -7.89 7.58 -9.87
CA TRP A 55 -8.30 6.67 -10.94
C TRP A 55 -7.11 6.04 -11.66
N ASN A 56 -6.16 6.86 -12.12
CA ASN A 56 -4.97 6.35 -12.80
C ASN A 56 -4.00 5.68 -11.83
N ALA A 57 -3.88 6.20 -10.60
CA ALA A 57 -3.04 5.60 -9.57
C ALA A 57 -3.52 4.18 -9.19
N THR A 58 -4.83 3.92 -9.21
CA THR A 58 -5.41 2.60 -8.88
C THR A 58 -4.80 1.47 -9.71
N ALA A 59 -4.64 1.67 -11.02
CA ALA A 59 -4.08 0.64 -11.90
C ALA A 59 -2.63 0.29 -11.53
N ARG A 60 -1.82 1.29 -11.21
CA ARG A 60 -0.42 1.09 -10.77
C ARG A 60 -0.37 0.41 -9.39
N CYS A 61 -1.18 0.86 -8.44
CA CYS A 61 -1.28 0.23 -7.12
C CYS A 61 -1.64 -1.26 -7.24
N LYS A 62 -2.62 -1.59 -8.08
CA LYS A 62 -3.06 -2.97 -8.29
C LYS A 62 -1.95 -3.84 -8.87
N ALA A 63 -1.24 -3.34 -9.89
CA ALA A 63 -0.11 -4.06 -10.48
C ALA A 63 1.00 -4.31 -9.44
N PHE A 64 1.28 -3.34 -8.57
CA PHE A 64 2.24 -3.50 -7.48
C PHE A 64 1.79 -4.56 -6.46
N VAL A 65 0.53 -4.49 -6.01
CA VAL A 65 -0.04 -5.49 -5.09
C VAL A 65 -0.04 -6.89 -5.71
N ASP A 66 -0.28 -7.03 -7.01
CA ASP A 66 -0.20 -8.32 -7.70
C ASP A 66 1.21 -8.90 -7.68
N ALA A 67 2.24 -8.07 -7.85
CA ALA A 67 3.63 -8.51 -7.72
C ALA A 67 3.95 -8.96 -6.29
N LEU A 68 3.43 -8.26 -5.27
CA LEU A 68 3.56 -8.70 -3.87
C LEU A 68 2.86 -10.03 -3.63
N ASN A 69 1.65 -10.21 -4.15
CA ASN A 69 0.91 -11.46 -4.05
C ASN A 69 1.67 -12.62 -4.69
N GLU A 70 2.19 -12.42 -5.90
CA GLU A 70 2.98 -13.43 -6.60
C GLU A 70 4.25 -13.80 -5.82
N LYS A 71 4.88 -12.84 -5.14
CA LYS A 71 6.10 -13.08 -4.38
C LYS A 71 5.85 -13.77 -3.03
N TYR A 72 4.79 -13.38 -2.32
CA TYR A 72 4.62 -13.70 -0.90
C TYR A 72 3.34 -14.47 -0.52
N CYS A 73 2.25 -14.31 -1.27
CA CYS A 73 0.91 -14.73 -0.83
C CYS A 73 0.43 -16.03 -1.53
N LYS A 74 1.33 -17.00 -1.73
CA LYS A 74 1.01 -18.28 -2.38
C LYS A 74 0.40 -19.32 -1.45
#